data_AF-A0A7D9HSD8-F1
#
_entry.id   AF-A0A7D9HSD8-F1
#
_cell.length_a   1.000
_cell.length_b   1.000
_cell.length_c   1.000
_cell.angle_alpha   90.00
_cell.angle_beta   90.00
_cell.angle_gamma   90.00
#
_symmetry.space_group_name_H-M   'P 1'
#
loop_
_entity.id
_entity.type
_entity.pdbx_description
1 polymer ?
#
loop_
_entity_poly.entity_id
_entity_poly.type
_entity_poly.pdbx_seq_one_letter_code
_entity_poly.pdbx_strand_id
1 'polypeptide(L)'
;MVEGNIKNSIELQALAFEQKEEGKTDLAEFLVNRTPRAVADMMQSTWEIEEAKAKLEREKKTRMELLQEARQSECAHSCNGDWLSCAEEILHNNGLSVEYFGEVIHNLLSKGRGKFQNIMLTGPANYGKTFLLNPLTLIFNTFCNPASGTFAWIGGGNS
;
A
#
# COMPACT_ATOMS: atom_id res chain seq x y z
N MET A 1 6.81 24.90 7.59
CA MET A 1 5.57 24.12 7.47
C MET A 1 4.99 24.45 6.12
N VAL A 2 5.12 23.55 5.15
CA VAL A 2 4.42 23.68 3.88
C VAL A 2 3.00 23.23 4.16
N GLU A 3 2.13 24.18 4.50
CA GLU A 3 0.69 23.95 4.53
C GLU A 3 0.21 23.75 3.10
N GLY A 4 0.17 22.49 2.67
CA GLY A 4 -0.27 22.13 1.33
C GLY A 4 0.18 20.72 1.00
N ASN A 5 -0.71 19.92 0.42
CA ASN A 5 -0.50 18.56 -0.08
C ASN A 5 0.54 18.50 -1.22
N ILE A 6 1.72 19.11 -1.10
CA ILE A 6 2.73 19.18 -2.15
C ILE A 6 3.50 17.86 -2.21
N LYS A 7 3.10 17.00 -3.14
CA LYS A 7 3.63 15.63 -3.28
C LYS A 7 4.82 15.54 -4.22
N ASN A 8 5.04 16.54 -5.07
CA ASN A 8 6.11 16.50 -6.07
C ASN A 8 6.66 17.88 -6.41
N SER A 9 7.82 17.91 -7.07
CA SER A 9 8.52 19.14 -7.42
C SER A 9 7.75 20.05 -8.38
N ILE A 10 6.82 19.50 -9.18
CA ILE A 10 5.99 20.29 -10.11
C ILE A 10 4.97 21.10 -9.31
N GLU A 11 4.30 20.47 -8.35
CA GLU A 11 3.37 21.16 -7.44
C GLU A 11 4.09 22.25 -6.62
N LEU A 12 5.32 21.99 -6.19
CA LEU A 12 6.14 22.98 -5.47
C LEU A 12 6.50 24.18 -6.37
N GLN A 13 6.82 23.94 -7.64
CA GLN A 13 7.11 24.99 -8.62
C GLN A 13 5.86 25.80 -8.96
N ALA A 14 4.70 25.15 -9.11
CA ALA A 14 3.43 25.83 -9.35
C ALA A 14 3.09 26.77 -8.19
N LEU A 15 3.22 26.30 -6.93
CA LEU A 15 3.02 27.15 -5.76
C LEU A 15 4.01 28.32 -5.71
N ALA A 16 5.28 28.10 -6.07
CA ALA A 16 6.28 29.16 -6.11
C ALA A 16 5.95 30.24 -7.15
N PHE A 17 5.36 29.84 -8.28
CA PHE A 17 4.89 30.77 -9.30
C PHE A 17 3.70 31.60 -8.80
N GLU A 18 2.69 30.96 -8.21
CA GLU A 18 1.52 31.64 -7.63
C GLU A 18 1.92 32.65 -6.55
N GLN A 19 2.78 32.24 -5.61
CA GLN A 19 3.29 33.13 -4.56
C GLN A 19 4.07 34.32 -5.13
N LYS A 20 4.82 34.10 -6.21
CA LYS A 20 5.55 35.18 -6.88
C LYS A 20 4.61 36.21 -7.51
N GLU A 21 3.48 35.79 -8.08
CA GLU A 21 2.45 36.71 -8.61
C GLU A 21 1.82 37.56 -7.48
N GLU A 22 1.72 37.01 -6.27
CA GLU A 22 1.30 37.73 -5.06
C GLU A 22 2.40 38.61 -4.44
N GLY A 23 3.59 38.66 -5.04
CA GLY A 23 4.73 39.43 -4.54
C GLY A 23 5.58 38.73 -3.46
N LYS A 24 5.31 37.46 -3.14
CA LYS A 24 6.10 36.63 -2.20
C LYS A 24 7.15 35.85 -2.99
N THR A 25 8.38 36.37 -3.06
CA THR A 25 9.43 35.80 -3.93
C THR A 25 10.30 34.74 -3.28
N ASP A 26 10.26 34.60 -1.95
CA ASP A 26 11.17 33.73 -1.16
C ASP A 26 11.22 32.29 -1.69
N LEU A 27 10.06 31.68 -2.00
CA LEU A 27 10.00 30.29 -2.47
C LEU A 27 10.57 30.16 -3.90
N ALA A 28 10.27 31.12 -4.78
CA ALA A 28 10.81 31.12 -6.14
C ALA A 28 12.34 31.32 -6.11
N GLU A 29 12.84 32.22 -5.28
CA GLU A 29 14.28 32.44 -5.09
C GLU A 29 14.95 31.21 -4.48
N PHE A 30 14.31 30.57 -3.49
CA PHE A 30 14.79 29.34 -2.89
C PHE A 30 14.99 28.22 -3.92
N LEU A 31 14.03 28.06 -4.85
CA LEU A 31 14.06 27.05 -5.90
C LEU A 31 15.09 27.36 -7.00
N VAL A 32 15.20 28.61 -7.44
CA VAL A 32 16.17 29.02 -8.47
C VAL A 32 17.62 28.86 -7.99
N ASN A 33 17.86 29.05 -6.70
CA ASN A 33 19.19 28.93 -6.10
C ASN A 33 19.60 27.47 -5.78
N ARG A 34 18.79 26.48 -6.14
CA ARG A 34 19.06 25.06 -5.89
C ARG A 34 18.92 24.23 -7.15
N THR A 35 19.68 23.15 -7.22
CA THR A 35 19.49 22.18 -8.30
C THR A 35 18.16 21.45 -8.11
N PRO A 36 17.50 21.02 -9.20
CA PRO A 36 16.27 20.22 -9.10
C PRO A 36 16.43 18.97 -8.23
N ARG A 37 17.62 18.35 -8.26
CA ARG A 37 17.95 17.21 -7.42
C ARG A 37 17.99 17.55 -5.94
N ALA A 38 18.64 18.65 -5.56
CA ALA A 38 18.70 19.07 -4.15
C ALA A 38 17.31 19.38 -3.58
N VAL A 39 16.41 19.93 -4.39
CA VAL A 39 15.00 20.16 -4.01
C VAL A 39 14.28 18.83 -3.83
N ALA A 40 14.43 17.88 -4.76
CA ALA A 40 13.82 16.56 -4.66
C ALA A 40 14.30 15.79 -3.42
N ASP A 41 15.61 15.77 -3.16
CA ASP A 41 16.20 15.10 -2.00
C ASP A 41 15.71 15.72 -0.67
N MET A 42 15.54 17.05 -0.63
CA MET A 42 15.00 17.75 0.53
C MET A 42 13.52 17.43 0.76
N MET A 43 12.70 17.41 -0.30
CA MET A 43 11.30 17.00 -0.20
C MET A 43 11.19 15.57 0.32
N GLN A 44 11.97 14.66 -0.25
CA GLN A 44 12.00 13.26 0.17
C GLN A 44 12.39 13.12 1.65
N SER A 45 13.46 13.80 2.07
CA SER A 45 13.90 13.79 3.47
C SER A 45 12.85 14.37 4.41
N THR A 46 12.14 15.41 3.98
CA THR A 46 11.05 16.03 4.76
C THR A 46 9.91 15.03 4.97
N TRP A 47 9.44 14.38 3.89
CA TRP A 47 8.42 13.34 3.98
C TRP A 47 8.85 12.14 4.81
N GLU A 48 10.11 11.71 4.70
CA GLU A 48 10.65 10.63 5.53
C GLU A 48 10.61 10.99 7.01
N ILE A 49 10.97 12.22 7.38
CA ILE A 49 10.92 12.70 8.77
C ILE A 49 9.48 12.79 9.27
N GLU A 50 8.56 13.35 8.47
CA GLU A 50 7.15 13.48 8.83
C GLU A 50 6.47 12.12 9.03
N GLU A 51 6.78 11.15 8.17
CA GLU A 51 6.21 9.81 8.23
C GLU A 51 6.95 8.87 9.19
N ALA A 52 8.16 9.22 9.63
CA ALA A 52 9.05 8.33 10.40
C ALA A 52 8.37 7.74 11.63
N LYS A 53 7.68 8.58 12.41
CA LYS A 53 6.99 8.13 13.63
C LYS A 53 5.86 7.15 13.28
N ALA A 54 5.06 7.46 12.26
CA ALA A 54 3.96 6.60 11.83
C ALA A 54 4.47 5.25 11.29
N LYS A 55 5.56 5.26 10.51
CA LYS A 55 6.23 4.04 10.02
C LYS A 55 6.75 3.19 11.17
N LEU A 56 7.46 3.80 12.12
CA LEU A 56 7.99 3.08 13.29
C LEU A 56 6.88 2.47 14.15
N GLU A 57 5.79 3.20 14.41
CA GLU A 57 4.66 2.66 15.17
C GLU A 57 3.95 1.53 14.42
N ARG A 58 3.89 1.61 13.09
CA ARG A 58 3.32 0.54 12.25
C ARG A 58 4.19 -0.71 12.25
N GLU A 59 5.52 -0.58 12.21
CA GLU A 59 6.46 -1.71 12.22
C GLU A 59 6.40 -2.53 13.51
N LYS A 60 6.01 -1.91 14.63
CA LYS A 60 5.82 -2.59 15.91
C LYS A 60 4.55 -3.43 15.96
N LYS A 61 3.61 -3.23 15.05
CA LYS A 61 2.31 -3.91 15.05
C LYS A 61 2.44 -5.29 14.42
N THR A 62 1.79 -6.25 15.04
CA THR A 62 1.54 -7.57 14.46
C THR A 62 0.59 -7.46 13.27
N ARG A 63 0.62 -8.47 12.38
CA ARG A 63 -0.35 -8.56 11.27
C ARG A 63 -1.80 -8.53 11.75
N MET A 64 -2.07 -9.08 12.94
CA MET A 64 -3.41 -9.12 13.51
C MET A 64 -3.86 -7.75 14.02
N GLU A 65 -2.98 -6.98 14.64
CA GLU A 65 -3.28 -5.59 15.04
C GLU A 65 -3.54 -4.71 13.81
N LEU A 66 -2.73 -4.82 12.76
CA LEU A 66 -2.95 -4.10 11.50
C LEU A 66 -4.31 -4.47 10.86
N LEU A 67 -4.70 -5.73 10.93
CA LEU A 67 -6.00 -6.18 10.43
C LEU A 67 -7.16 -5.63 11.27
N GLN A 68 -7.00 -5.57 12.60
CA GLN A 68 -8.00 -5.00 13.50
C GLN A 68 -8.17 -3.49 13.28
N GLU A 69 -7.07 -2.76 13.08
CA GLU A 69 -7.12 -1.34 12.73
C GLU A 69 -7.82 -1.11 11.40
N ALA A 70 -7.49 -1.91 10.38
CA ALA A 70 -8.14 -1.83 9.08
C ALA A 70 -9.65 -2.07 9.16
N ARG A 71 -10.09 -2.99 10.02
CA ARG A 71 -11.52 -3.26 10.26
C ARG A 71 -12.25 -2.06 10.87
N GLN A 72 -11.57 -1.25 11.69
CA GLN A 72 -12.13 -0.07 12.35
C GLN A 72 -12.02 1.19 11.50
N SER A 73 -11.20 1.14 10.45
CA SER A 73 -10.99 2.24 9.51
C SER A 73 -12.14 2.33 8.51
N GLU A 74 -12.28 3.49 7.89
CA GLU A 74 -13.19 3.65 6.74
C GLU A 74 -12.74 2.76 5.57
N CYS A 75 -13.68 2.33 4.72
CA CYS A 75 -13.30 1.57 3.54
C CYS A 75 -12.42 2.42 2.61
N ALA A 76 -11.58 1.76 1.81
CA ALA A 76 -10.77 2.44 0.81
C ALA A 76 -11.65 3.30 -0.12
N HIS A 77 -11.10 4.40 -0.63
CA HIS A 77 -11.77 5.23 -1.63
C HIS A 77 -12.30 4.36 -2.77
N SER A 78 -13.54 4.58 -3.22
CA SER A 78 -14.27 3.79 -4.23
C SER A 78 -14.61 2.33 -3.89
N CYS A 79 -14.37 1.88 -2.66
CA CYS A 79 -14.86 0.58 -2.20
C CYS A 79 -16.38 0.52 -2.12
N ASN A 80 -17.01 1.60 -1.62
CA ASN A 80 -18.46 1.71 -1.34
C ASN A 80 -19.08 0.54 -0.54
N GLY A 81 -18.25 -0.33 0.06
CA GLY A 81 -18.69 -1.58 0.68
C GLY A 81 -18.88 -2.75 -0.31
N ASP A 82 -18.75 -2.51 -1.61
CA ASP A 82 -19.07 -3.47 -2.68
C ASP A 82 -18.11 -4.66 -2.74
N TRP A 83 -16.87 -4.49 -2.24
CA TRP A 83 -15.86 -5.55 -2.29
C TRP A 83 -16.35 -6.84 -1.62
N LEU A 84 -17.01 -6.73 -0.47
CA LEU A 84 -17.46 -7.90 0.29
C LEU A 84 -18.50 -8.68 -0.53
N SER A 85 -19.52 -8.02 -1.05
CA SER A 85 -20.57 -8.65 -1.86
C SER A 85 -19.99 -9.32 -3.11
N CYS A 86 -19.05 -8.66 -3.81
CA CYS A 86 -18.36 -9.26 -4.95
C CYS A 86 -17.49 -10.46 -4.54
N ALA A 87 -16.79 -10.39 -3.40
CA ALA A 87 -15.97 -11.48 -2.91
C ALA A 87 -16.80 -12.71 -2.52
N GLU A 88 -17.95 -12.49 -1.88
CA GLU A 88 -18.93 -13.54 -1.55
C GLU A 88 -19.45 -14.23 -2.81
N GLU A 89 -19.82 -13.47 -3.84
CA GLU A 89 -20.26 -14.01 -5.13
C GLU A 89 -19.15 -14.83 -5.82
N ILE A 90 -17.91 -14.33 -5.82
CA ILE A 90 -16.76 -15.05 -6.37
C ILE A 90 -16.56 -16.38 -5.62
N LEU A 91 -16.57 -16.37 -4.29
CA LEU A 91 -16.40 -17.59 -3.50
C LEU A 91 -17.54 -18.58 -3.76
N HIS A 92 -18.78 -18.12 -3.76
CA HIS A 92 -19.96 -18.92 -4.05
C HIS A 92 -19.88 -19.58 -5.44
N ASN A 93 -19.55 -18.81 -6.48
CA ASN A 93 -19.41 -19.30 -7.85
C ASN A 93 -18.26 -20.31 -8.02
N ASN A 94 -17.29 -20.31 -7.10
CA ASN A 94 -16.20 -21.29 -7.05
C ASN A 94 -16.46 -22.44 -6.05
N GLY A 95 -17.65 -22.53 -5.46
CA GLY A 95 -18.02 -23.59 -4.52
C GLY A 95 -17.30 -23.52 -3.17
N LEU A 96 -16.83 -22.34 -2.77
CA LEU A 96 -16.16 -22.10 -1.49
C LEU A 96 -17.09 -21.35 -0.53
N SER A 97 -17.09 -21.74 0.74
CA SER A 97 -17.77 -20.96 1.78
C SER A 97 -16.92 -19.78 2.23
N VAL A 98 -17.60 -18.69 2.59
CA VAL A 98 -16.98 -17.46 3.08
C VAL A 98 -16.26 -17.73 4.40
N GLU A 99 -16.87 -18.54 5.27
CA GLU A 99 -16.34 -18.90 6.58
C GLU A 99 -15.03 -19.69 6.44
N TYR A 100 -15.00 -20.68 5.54
CA TYR A 100 -13.81 -21.49 5.30
C TYR A 100 -12.67 -20.63 4.75
N PHE A 101 -12.96 -19.80 3.75
CA PHE A 101 -11.95 -18.92 3.17
C PHE A 101 -11.41 -17.92 4.22
N GLY A 102 -12.30 -17.31 4.99
CA GLY A 102 -11.96 -16.40 6.08
C GLY A 102 -11.10 -17.06 7.16
N GLU A 103 -11.44 -18.28 7.57
CA GLU A 103 -10.66 -19.03 8.55
C GLU A 103 -9.25 -19.35 8.05
N VAL A 104 -9.13 -19.77 6.78
CA VAL A 104 -7.83 -20.07 6.16
C VAL A 104 -6.94 -18.82 6.11
N ILE A 105 -7.49 -17.66 5.70
CA ILE A 105 -6.77 -16.39 5.70
C ILE A 105 -6.38 -15.96 7.12
N HIS A 106 -7.29 -16.07 8.09
CA HIS A 106 -7.02 -15.74 9.49
C HIS A 106 -5.90 -16.62 10.08
N ASN A 107 -5.93 -17.92 9.80
CA ASN A 107 -4.89 -18.86 10.22
C ASN A 107 -3.52 -18.53 9.60
N LEU A 108 -3.47 -18.17 8.31
CA LEU A 108 -2.25 -17.70 7.66
C LEU A 108 -1.69 -16.46 8.39
N LEU A 109 -2.53 -15.45 8.63
CA LEU A 109 -2.08 -14.17 9.20
C LEU A 109 -1.61 -14.31 10.66
N SER A 110 -2.31 -15.12 11.44
CA SER A 110 -1.99 -15.37 12.86
C SER A 110 -0.74 -16.23 13.04
N LYS A 111 -0.57 -17.32 12.27
CA LYS A 111 0.54 -18.27 12.44
C LYS A 111 1.81 -17.85 11.68
N GLY A 112 1.65 -17.10 10.58
CA GLY A 112 2.77 -16.54 9.82
C GLY A 112 3.42 -17.53 8.84
N ARG A 113 4.75 -17.50 8.78
CA ARG A 113 5.52 -18.34 7.85
C ARG A 113 5.74 -19.71 8.50
N GLY A 114 5.30 -20.75 7.81
CA GLY A 114 5.52 -22.12 8.24
C GLY A 114 5.12 -23.14 7.18
N LYS A 115 5.46 -24.40 7.44
CA LYS A 115 5.02 -25.50 6.58
C LYS A 115 3.49 -25.55 6.57
N PHE A 116 2.89 -25.64 5.39
CA PHE A 116 1.43 -25.66 5.18
C PHE A 116 0.68 -24.39 5.63
N GLN A 117 1.38 -23.28 5.82
CA GLN A 117 0.74 -22.01 6.19
C GLN A 117 0.48 -21.11 4.99
N ASN A 118 1.11 -21.35 3.84
CA ASN A 118 0.90 -20.57 2.62
C ASN A 118 -0.43 -20.92 1.94
N ILE A 119 -1.11 -19.91 1.43
CA ILE A 119 -2.32 -20.06 0.62
C ILE A 119 -1.95 -19.85 -0.84
N MET A 120 -2.39 -20.75 -1.71
CA MET A 120 -2.27 -20.61 -3.16
C MET A 120 -3.67 -20.63 -3.77
N LEU A 121 -4.06 -19.53 -4.42
CA LEU A 121 -5.28 -19.47 -5.21
C LEU A 121 -4.95 -19.92 -6.64
N THR A 122 -5.55 -21.02 -7.09
CA THR A 122 -5.33 -21.59 -8.43
C THR A 122 -6.62 -21.53 -9.24
N GLY A 123 -6.48 -21.48 -10.56
CA GLY A 123 -7.61 -21.43 -11.48
C GLY A 123 -7.34 -20.56 -12.71
N PRO A 124 -8.19 -20.63 -13.74
CA PRO A 124 -7.98 -19.92 -15.01
C PRO A 124 -7.93 -18.40 -14.83
N ALA A 125 -7.46 -17.67 -15.86
CA ALA A 125 -7.51 -16.22 -15.87
C ALA A 125 -8.95 -15.70 -15.70
N ASN A 126 -9.11 -14.54 -15.05
CA ASN A 126 -10.41 -13.88 -14.82
C ASN A 126 -11.37 -14.55 -13.82
N TYR A 127 -10.85 -15.41 -12.93
CA TYR A 127 -11.62 -16.04 -11.84
C TYR A 127 -11.54 -15.27 -10.49
N GLY A 128 -11.35 -13.95 -10.50
CA GLY A 128 -11.35 -13.15 -9.27
C GLY A 128 -10.22 -13.38 -8.27
N LYS A 129 -9.22 -14.22 -8.58
CA LYS A 129 -8.12 -14.58 -7.65
C LYS A 129 -7.39 -13.37 -7.06
N THR A 130 -6.99 -12.41 -7.90
CA THR A 130 -6.32 -11.19 -7.45
C THR A 130 -7.28 -10.30 -6.67
N PHE A 131 -8.53 -10.21 -7.11
CA PHE A 131 -9.57 -9.41 -6.46
C PHE A 131 -9.80 -9.83 -4.99
N LEU A 132 -9.81 -11.13 -4.70
CA LEU A 132 -9.97 -11.65 -3.34
C LEU A 132 -8.83 -11.25 -2.38
N LEU A 133 -7.62 -10.97 -2.90
CA LEU A 133 -6.46 -10.63 -2.06
C LEU A 133 -6.15 -9.12 -2.03
N ASN A 134 -6.78 -8.33 -2.90
CA ASN A 134 -6.53 -6.89 -3.02
C ASN A 134 -6.62 -6.12 -1.69
N PRO A 135 -7.59 -6.37 -0.79
CA PRO A 135 -7.62 -5.66 0.49
C PRO A 135 -6.39 -5.94 1.35
N LEU A 136 -5.86 -7.17 1.32
CA LEU A 136 -4.66 -7.52 2.09
C LEU A 136 -3.43 -6.77 1.56
N THR A 137 -3.36 -6.54 0.24
CA THR A 137 -2.31 -5.74 -0.38
C THR A 137 -2.30 -4.31 0.13
N LEU A 138 -3.49 -3.70 0.28
CA LEU A 138 -3.65 -2.36 0.84
C LEU A 138 -3.35 -2.34 2.35
N ILE A 139 -3.88 -3.29 3.10
CA ILE A 139 -3.73 -3.35 4.57
C ILE A 139 -2.27 -3.55 4.96
N PHE A 140 -1.50 -4.35 4.21
CA PHE A 140 -0.12 -4.70 4.56
C PHE A 140 0.93 -3.97 3.71
N ASN A 141 0.55 -3.05 2.84
CA ASN A 141 1.45 -2.35 1.91
C ASN A 141 2.34 -3.32 1.12
N THR A 142 1.77 -4.43 0.63
CA THR A 142 2.52 -5.39 -0.18
C THR A 142 2.40 -5.05 -1.67
N PHE A 143 3.28 -5.60 -2.50
CA PHE A 143 3.20 -5.44 -3.95
C PHE A 143 2.72 -6.75 -4.58
N CYS A 144 1.86 -6.64 -5.59
CA CYS A 144 1.54 -7.75 -6.48
C CYS A 144 2.60 -7.77 -7.59
N ASN A 145 3.46 -8.79 -7.65
CA ASN A 145 4.33 -8.97 -8.80
C ASN A 145 3.47 -9.46 -9.98
N PRO A 146 3.34 -8.72 -11.09
CA PRO A 146 2.65 -9.24 -12.28
C PRO A 146 3.37 -10.51 -12.76
N ALA A 147 2.59 -11.54 -13.07
CA ALA A 147 3.09 -12.86 -13.47
C ALA A 147 3.67 -12.86 -14.90
N SER A 148 4.69 -12.04 -15.14
CA SER A 148 5.53 -12.07 -16.35
C SER A 148 6.99 -12.16 -15.94
N GLY A 149 7.38 -13.27 -15.32
CA GLY A 149 8.76 -13.53 -14.95
C GLY A 149 8.94 -14.86 -14.25
N THR A 150 9.89 -15.65 -14.72
CA THR A 150 10.34 -16.91 -14.11
C THR A 150 10.71 -16.66 -12.66
N PHE A 151 9.98 -17.25 -11.71
CA PHE A 151 10.29 -17.12 -10.29
C PHE A 151 11.60 -17.86 -10.00
N ALA A 152 12.65 -17.12 -9.65
CA ALA A 152 13.80 -17.69 -8.96
C ALA A 152 13.39 -17.94 -7.51
N TRP A 153 13.02 -19.19 -7.20
CA TRP A 153 12.94 -19.69 -5.83
C TRP A 153 14.34 -19.74 -5.22
N ILE A 154 14.94 -18.60 -4.89
CA ILE A 154 16.18 -18.57 -4.11
C ILE A 154 15.80 -18.83 -2.66
N GLY A 155 15.75 -20.12 -2.31
CA GLY A 155 15.45 -20.59 -0.96
C GLY A 155 15.44 -22.10 -0.78
N GLY A 156 15.86 -22.87 -1.78
CA GLY A 156 16.05 -24.32 -1.68
C GLY A 156 17.47 -24.69 -2.08
N GLY A 157 18.42 -24.51 -1.17
CA GLY A 157 19.83 -24.85 -1.39
C GLY A 157 20.62 -24.88 -0.09
N ASN A 158 20.69 -26.07 0.49
CA ASN A 158 21.66 -26.57 1.47
C ASN A 158 21.83 -25.84 2.82
N SER A 159 21.37 -26.53 3.86
CA SER A 159 22.17 -26.78 5.08
C SER A 159 21.98 -28.24 5.46
#